data_AF-K1QZ15-F1
#
_entry.id   AF-K1QZ15-F1
#
_cell.length_a   1.000
_cell.length_b   1.000
_cell.length_c   1.000
_cell.angle_alpha   90.00
_cell.angle_beta   90.00
_cell.angle_gamma   90.00
#
_symmetry.space_group_name_H-M   'P 1'
#
loop_
_entity.id
_entity.type
_entity.pdbx_description
1 polymer ?
#
loop_
_entity_poly.entity_id
_entity_poly.type
_entity_poly.pdbx_seq_one_letter_code
_entity_poly.pdbx_strand_id
1 'polypeptide(L)'
;MAANTGLSTYRNPDGSQALIHQATITTAQGHNWGSEHDPDTDNCAPSTSDGGRFIMYPSAVSGYEKNNQLFSPCSKQYIYKVVMMKGYDCFKETSDSGQGLCGNGRLDKNEECDAGYTGDKCCNEKCEFRVKVRGQIQCSPMNYACCVNCTVAPPGYQCLDQFDDNFDCKGKSHCKYP
;
A
#
# COMPACT_ATOMS: atom_id res chain seq x y z
N MET A 1 23.46 12.07 -3.92
CA MET A 1 22.26 11.25 -3.61
C MET A 1 21.29 12.12 -2.85
N ALA A 2 20.01 12.09 -3.21
CA ALA A 2 18.99 12.85 -2.49
C ALA A 2 18.65 12.11 -1.17
N ALA A 3 18.61 12.84 -0.06
CA ALA A 3 18.41 12.28 1.28
C ALA A 3 16.92 12.03 1.62
N ASN A 4 16.05 11.98 0.62
CA ASN A 4 14.61 11.72 0.72
C ASN A 4 14.26 10.32 0.18
N THR A 5 15.11 9.34 0.45
CA THR A 5 15.04 7.98 -0.09
C THR A 5 14.99 6.97 1.05
N GLY A 6 14.28 5.87 0.85
CA GLY A 6 14.23 4.75 1.79
C GLY A 6 14.24 3.43 1.02
N LEU A 7 14.81 2.39 1.63
CA LEU A 7 14.81 1.03 1.09
C LEU A 7 14.04 0.13 2.05
N SER A 8 13.15 -0.70 1.50
CA SER A 8 12.48 -1.77 2.22
C SER A 8 12.63 -3.08 1.47
N THR A 9 12.57 -4.18 2.19
CA THR A 9 12.54 -5.54 1.63
C THR A 9 11.31 -6.25 2.16
N TYR A 10 10.75 -7.11 1.33
CA TYR A 10 9.65 -7.99 1.70
C TYR A 10 10.13 -9.36 2.20
N ARG A 11 11.45 -9.63 2.13
CA ARG A 11 12.08 -10.87 2.58
C ARG A 11 13.06 -10.63 3.72
N ASN A 12 13.02 -11.51 4.69
CA ASN A 12 14.01 -11.66 5.75
C ASN A 12 15.32 -12.26 5.20
N PRO A 13 16.44 -12.18 5.94
CA PRO A 13 17.73 -12.72 5.50
C PRO A 13 17.74 -14.23 5.20
N ASP A 14 16.85 -14.99 5.84
CA ASP A 14 16.66 -16.43 5.60
C ASP A 14 15.78 -16.74 4.36
N GLY A 15 15.31 -15.71 3.67
CA GLY A 15 14.45 -15.81 2.49
C GLY A 15 12.95 -15.93 2.80
N SER A 16 12.57 -16.02 4.08
CA SER A 16 11.17 -16.01 4.48
C SER A 16 10.53 -14.65 4.24
N GLN A 17 9.22 -14.62 4.04
CA GLN A 17 8.49 -13.37 3.89
C GLN A 17 8.38 -12.62 5.23
N ALA A 18 8.50 -11.29 5.18
CA ALA A 18 8.31 -10.47 6.38
C ALA A 18 6.85 -10.56 6.87
N LEU A 19 6.61 -10.88 8.14
CA LEU A 19 5.25 -11.06 8.68
C LEU A 19 4.33 -9.85 8.43
N ILE A 20 4.89 -8.63 8.44
CA ILE A 20 4.15 -7.40 8.14
C ILE A 20 4.94 -6.55 7.15
N HIS A 21 4.76 -6.81 5.85
CA HIS A 21 5.44 -6.05 4.80
C HIS A 21 5.15 -4.55 4.91
N GLN A 22 3.88 -4.22 5.20
CA GLN A 22 3.44 -2.84 5.40
C GLN A 22 4.19 -2.18 6.56
N ALA A 23 4.50 -2.91 7.64
CA ALA A 23 5.21 -2.33 8.77
C ALA A 23 6.64 -1.90 8.40
N THR A 24 7.35 -2.71 7.61
CA THR A 24 8.72 -2.36 7.17
C THR A 24 8.72 -1.07 6.33
N ILE A 25 7.74 -0.92 5.43
CA ILE A 25 7.57 0.31 4.64
C ILE A 25 7.18 1.48 5.55
N THR A 26 6.26 1.28 6.50
CA THR A 26 5.81 2.32 7.42
C THR A 26 6.92 2.78 8.37
N THR A 27 7.76 1.88 8.89
CA THR A 27 8.91 2.25 9.73
C THR A 27 9.92 3.08 8.94
N ALA A 28 10.26 2.66 7.71
CA ALA A 28 11.14 3.44 6.83
C ALA A 28 10.55 4.83 6.53
N GLN A 29 9.23 4.91 6.30
CA GLN A 29 8.53 6.18 6.12
C GLN A 29 8.50 7.03 7.40
N GLY A 30 8.35 6.40 8.56
CA GLY A 30 8.38 7.06 9.88
C GLY A 30 9.72 7.76 10.14
N HIS A 31 10.83 7.12 9.77
CA HIS A 31 12.16 7.72 9.81
C HIS A 31 12.30 8.89 8.82
N ASN A 32 11.75 8.78 7.60
CA ASN A 32 11.70 9.91 6.66
C ASN A 32 10.89 11.10 7.20
N TRP A 33 9.90 10.84 8.05
CA TRP A 33 9.17 11.85 8.81
C TRP A 33 9.86 12.26 10.13
N GLY A 34 11.09 11.79 10.37
CA GLY A 34 11.95 12.19 11.47
C GLY A 34 11.64 11.55 12.82
N SER A 35 10.85 10.46 12.86
CA SER A 35 10.75 9.64 14.06
C SER A 35 12.00 8.80 14.24
N GLU A 36 12.61 8.87 15.43
CA GLU A 36 13.56 7.85 15.88
C GLU A 36 12.82 6.62 16.42
N HIS A 37 13.59 5.58 16.78
CA HIS A 37 13.02 4.42 17.46
C HIS A 37 12.39 4.78 18.81
N ASP A 38 11.31 4.09 19.16
CA ASP A 38 10.61 4.28 20.42
C ASP A 38 11.49 3.87 21.62
N PRO A 39 11.58 4.70 22.69
CA PRO A 39 12.30 4.33 23.89
C PRO A 39 11.52 3.28 24.71
N ASP A 40 12.24 2.42 25.43
CA ASP A 40 11.68 1.42 26.35
C ASP A 40 11.02 2.08 27.57
N THR A 41 9.82 2.60 27.36
CA THR A 41 8.95 3.21 28.36
C THR A 41 7.52 2.74 28.12
N ASP A 42 6.71 2.61 29.17
CA ASP A 42 5.33 2.11 29.05
C ASP A 42 4.49 2.95 28.08
N ASN A 43 4.75 4.25 27.98
CA ASN A 43 4.02 5.14 27.08
C ASN A 43 4.32 4.90 25.59
N CYS A 44 5.56 4.49 25.25
CA CYS A 44 6.01 4.42 23.86
C CYS A 44 6.37 3.02 23.38
N ALA A 45 6.50 2.09 24.31
CA ALA A 45 6.80 0.70 24.05
C ALA A 45 6.10 -0.18 25.11
N PRO A 46 4.76 -0.21 25.15
CA PRO A 46 4.03 -0.94 26.18
C PRO A 46 4.21 -2.45 26.08
N SER A 47 3.89 -3.12 27.18
CA SER A 47 3.95 -4.59 27.28
C SER A 47 2.96 -5.27 26.33
N THR A 48 3.15 -6.57 26.09
CA THR A 48 2.20 -7.37 25.29
C THR A 48 0.78 -7.36 25.86
N SER A 49 0.63 -7.39 27.20
CA SER A 49 -0.69 -7.30 27.86
C SER A 49 -1.38 -5.96 27.62
N ASP A 50 -0.60 -4.90 27.36
CA ASP A 50 -1.10 -3.53 27.13
C ASP A 50 -1.17 -3.18 25.63
N GLY A 51 -1.32 -4.20 24.79
CA GLY A 51 -1.49 -4.04 23.35
C GLY A 51 -0.20 -4.06 22.53
N GLY A 52 0.94 -4.39 23.16
CA GLY A 52 2.22 -4.66 22.50
C GLY A 52 2.97 -3.41 22.05
N ARG A 53 4.17 -3.63 21.51
CA ARG A 53 5.06 -2.56 21.06
C ARG A 53 4.50 -1.86 19.79
N PHE A 54 4.84 -0.59 19.60
CA PHE A 54 4.43 0.20 18.43
C PHE A 54 5.38 -0.02 17.23
N ILE A 55 5.00 0.52 16.06
CA ILE A 55 5.68 0.26 14.77
C ILE A 55 7.12 0.80 14.67
N MET A 56 7.49 1.76 15.52
CA MET A 56 8.85 2.31 15.58
C MET A 56 9.69 1.67 16.69
N TYR A 57 9.25 0.55 17.27
CA TYR A 57 10.10 -0.20 18.18
C TYR A 57 11.33 -0.73 17.42
N PRO A 58 12.56 -0.66 18.00
CA PRO A 58 13.79 -1.00 17.27
C PRO A 58 13.90 -2.49 16.89
N SER A 59 13.08 -3.35 17.49
CA SER A 59 13.02 -4.78 17.16
C SER A 59 11.73 -5.13 16.45
N ALA A 60 11.77 -6.20 15.64
CA ALA A 60 10.60 -6.71 14.95
C ALA A 60 9.45 -7.01 15.91
N VAL A 61 8.25 -6.56 15.54
CA VAL A 61 7.00 -6.82 16.26
C VAL A 61 6.23 -7.94 15.58
N SER A 62 5.35 -8.62 16.33
CA SER A 62 4.66 -9.82 15.84
C SER A 62 3.63 -9.53 14.75
N GLY A 63 3.01 -8.36 14.81
CA GLY A 63 1.90 -7.93 13.96
C GLY A 63 0.52 -8.28 14.46
N TYR A 64 0.45 -9.08 15.52
CA TYR A 64 -0.82 -9.52 16.11
C TYR A 64 -1.34 -8.55 17.16
N GLU A 65 -0.46 -7.83 17.85
CA GLU A 65 -0.91 -6.91 18.88
C GLU A 65 -1.45 -5.59 18.31
N LYS A 66 -2.42 -4.99 19.01
CA LYS A 66 -3.17 -3.82 18.55
C LYS A 66 -2.30 -2.62 18.19
N ASN A 67 -1.17 -2.44 18.88
CA ASN A 67 -0.28 -1.30 18.67
C ASN A 67 0.72 -1.49 17.54
N ASN A 68 0.93 -2.73 17.03
CA ASN A 68 1.96 -3.00 16.03
C ASN A 68 1.72 -2.27 14.69
N GLN A 69 0.49 -1.80 14.45
CA GLN A 69 0.10 -1.05 13.25
C GLN A 69 -0.02 0.45 13.51
N LEU A 70 0.39 0.93 14.68
CA LEU A 70 0.24 2.31 15.12
C LEU A 70 1.60 2.94 15.43
N PHE A 71 1.68 4.25 15.22
CA PHE A 71 2.75 5.06 15.80
C PHE A 71 2.48 5.32 17.28
N SER A 72 3.52 5.21 18.10
CA SER A 72 3.46 5.54 19.52
C SER A 72 3.22 7.04 19.76
N PRO A 73 2.87 7.46 20.98
CA PRO A 73 2.86 8.86 21.37
C PRO A 73 4.22 9.57 21.14
N CYS A 74 5.35 8.90 21.41
CA CYS A 74 6.69 9.45 21.16
C CYS A 74 6.91 9.69 19.66
N SER A 75 6.66 8.67 18.84
CA SER A 75 6.83 8.73 17.39
C SER A 75 6.01 9.87 16.77
N LYS A 76 4.72 9.99 17.18
CA LYS A 76 3.82 11.05 16.70
C LYS A 76 4.35 12.46 17.01
N GLN A 77 4.98 12.68 18.16
CA GLN A 77 5.54 13.97 18.52
C GLN A 77 6.70 14.37 17.61
N TYR A 78 7.57 13.43 17.25
CA TYR A 78 8.67 13.69 16.32
C TYR A 78 8.16 13.96 14.90
N ILE A 79 7.27 13.10 14.41
CA ILE A 79 6.63 13.24 13.09
C ILE A 79 5.96 14.61 12.97
N TYR A 80 5.18 14.99 13.98
CA TYR A 80 4.48 16.27 14.01
C TYR A 80 5.45 17.46 13.83
N LYS A 81 6.57 17.47 14.57
CA LYS A 81 7.57 18.57 14.47
C LYS A 81 8.13 18.68 13.05
N VAL A 82 8.48 17.57 12.42
CA VAL A 82 9.04 17.59 11.06
C VAL A 82 7.99 17.98 10.03
N VAL A 83 6.79 17.43 10.10
CA VAL A 83 5.69 17.78 9.19
C VAL A 83 5.34 19.27 9.29
N MET A 84 5.30 19.83 10.50
CA MET A 84 5.05 21.27 10.68
C MET A 84 6.18 22.15 10.13
N MET A 85 7.43 21.68 10.20
CA MET A 85 8.61 22.46 9.79
C MET A 85 9.00 22.32 8.31
N LYS A 86 8.65 21.19 7.68
CA LYS A 86 9.07 20.85 6.30
C LYS A 86 7.91 20.50 5.37
N GLY A 87 6.71 20.28 5.91
CA GLY A 87 5.56 19.87 5.11
C GLY A 87 5.23 20.88 4.02
N TYR A 88 5.35 22.18 4.30
CA TYR A 88 5.05 23.24 3.32
C TYR A 88 6.01 23.24 2.10
N ASP A 89 7.19 22.61 2.19
CA ASP A 89 8.15 22.59 1.10
C ASP A 89 7.66 21.73 -0.08
N CYS A 90 7.02 20.59 0.20
CA CYS A 90 6.68 19.62 -0.84
C CYS A 90 5.30 18.96 -0.68
N PHE A 91 4.62 19.09 0.45
CA PHE A 91 3.25 18.63 0.56
C PHE A 91 2.39 19.51 -0.33
N LYS A 92 1.50 18.85 -1.07
CA LYS A 92 0.45 19.49 -1.82
C LYS A 92 -0.83 19.28 -1.05
N GLU A 93 -1.73 20.26 -1.12
CA GLU A 93 -3.10 20.04 -0.68
C GLU A 93 -3.59 18.75 -1.35
N THR A 94 -4.24 17.89 -0.56
CA THR A 94 -5.04 16.82 -1.15
C THR A 94 -6.00 17.54 -2.07
N SER A 95 -5.78 17.46 -3.39
CA SER A 95 -6.49 18.29 -4.35
C SER A 95 -7.97 18.31 -4.00
N ASP A 96 -8.50 19.48 -3.63
CA ASP A 96 -9.91 19.68 -3.27
C ASP A 96 -10.87 19.29 -4.44
N SER A 97 -10.33 18.86 -5.57
CA SER A 97 -11.04 18.27 -6.70
C SER A 97 -11.31 16.75 -6.59
N GLY A 98 -10.67 16.02 -5.68
CA GLY A 98 -10.71 14.55 -5.69
C GLY A 98 -10.30 13.96 -7.04
N GLN A 99 -9.44 14.66 -7.79
CA GLN A 99 -8.88 14.18 -9.05
C GLN A 99 -7.84 13.12 -8.74
N GLY A 100 -8.11 11.91 -9.20
CA GLY A 100 -7.14 10.82 -9.23
C GLY A 100 -5.82 11.22 -9.88
N LEU A 101 -4.75 10.57 -9.43
CA LEU A 101 -3.44 10.76 -10.06
C LEU A 101 -3.31 9.76 -11.21
N CYS A 102 -3.88 10.14 -12.35
CA CYS A 102 -3.83 9.30 -13.54
C CYS A 102 -2.38 8.94 -13.92
N GLY A 103 -2.14 7.64 -14.08
CA GLY A 103 -0.87 7.05 -14.44
C GLY A 103 -0.09 6.48 -13.26
N ASN A 104 -0.68 6.45 -12.05
CA ASN A 104 -0.09 5.85 -10.86
C ASN A 104 -0.40 4.34 -10.73
N GLY A 105 -1.23 3.79 -11.63
CA GLY A 105 -1.64 2.39 -11.66
C GLY A 105 -2.73 2.02 -10.65
N ARG A 106 -3.33 3.00 -9.97
CA ARG A 106 -4.42 2.85 -9.01
C ARG A 106 -5.64 3.56 -9.58
N LEU A 107 -6.74 2.83 -9.65
CA LEU A 107 -8.02 3.43 -10.00
C LEU A 107 -8.48 4.41 -8.93
N ASP A 108 -8.46 5.69 -9.26
CA ASP A 108 -8.91 6.78 -8.40
C ASP A 108 -10.31 7.30 -8.81
N LYS A 109 -10.84 8.26 -8.04
CA LYS A 109 -12.16 8.84 -8.31
C LYS A 109 -12.15 9.61 -9.64
N ASN A 110 -13.15 9.35 -10.48
CA ASN A 110 -13.35 9.91 -11.82
C ASN A 110 -12.47 9.31 -12.94
N GLU A 111 -11.78 8.20 -12.67
CA GLU A 111 -11.08 7.42 -13.69
C GLU A 111 -11.92 6.20 -14.10
N GLU A 112 -11.79 5.76 -15.35
CA GLU A 112 -12.41 4.51 -15.82
C GLU A 112 -11.46 3.31 -15.63
N CYS A 113 -10.16 3.58 -15.65
CA CYS A 113 -9.05 2.64 -15.51
C CYS A 113 -7.76 3.41 -15.20
N ASP A 114 -6.73 2.75 -14.66
CA ASP A 114 -5.37 3.30 -14.62
C ASP A 114 -4.37 2.15 -14.81
N ALA A 115 -3.76 2.08 -15.99
CA ALA A 115 -2.74 1.08 -16.31
C ALA A 115 -1.31 1.64 -16.26
N GLY A 116 -1.10 2.73 -15.53
CA GLY A 116 0.17 3.45 -15.42
C GLY A 116 0.34 4.51 -16.49
N TYR A 117 1.48 5.22 -16.42
CA TYR A 117 1.76 6.42 -17.22
C TYR A 117 1.49 6.28 -18.74
N THR A 118 1.80 5.13 -19.34
CA THR A 118 1.59 4.87 -20.78
C THR A 118 0.26 4.21 -21.13
N GLY A 119 -0.50 3.77 -20.12
CA GLY A 119 -1.64 2.89 -20.30
C GLY A 119 -1.28 1.48 -20.82
N ASP A 120 -2.32 0.70 -21.15
CA ASP A 120 -2.22 -0.66 -21.72
C ASP A 120 -3.13 -0.80 -22.96
N LYS A 121 -3.48 -2.03 -23.37
CA LYS A 121 -4.39 -2.27 -24.52
C LYS A 121 -5.86 -1.90 -24.25
N CYS A 122 -6.27 -1.81 -22.99
CA CYS A 122 -7.63 -1.53 -22.54
C CYS A 122 -7.79 -0.05 -22.11
N CYS A 123 -6.76 0.50 -21.47
CA CYS A 123 -6.71 1.80 -20.83
C CYS A 123 -5.72 2.73 -21.55
N ASN A 124 -6.09 3.99 -21.77
CA ASN A 124 -5.21 5.00 -22.34
C ASN A 124 -4.44 5.78 -21.24
N GLU A 125 -3.49 6.62 -21.67
CA GLU A 125 -2.69 7.52 -20.82
C GLU A 125 -3.50 8.62 -20.11
N LYS A 126 -4.80 8.73 -20.41
CA LYS A 126 -5.74 9.66 -19.78
C LYS A 126 -6.67 8.96 -18.79
N CYS A 127 -6.40 7.70 -18.46
CA CYS A 127 -7.19 6.90 -17.52
C CYS A 127 -8.64 6.67 -17.99
N GLU A 128 -8.81 6.57 -19.30
CA GLU A 128 -10.06 6.25 -19.98
C GLU A 128 -9.92 4.95 -20.78
N PHE A 129 -11.02 4.25 -20.98
CA PHE A 129 -11.04 3.09 -21.86
C PHE A 129 -10.80 3.52 -23.32
N ARG A 130 -9.92 2.79 -24.02
CA ARG A 130 -9.48 3.17 -25.38
C ARG A 130 -10.59 3.20 -26.43
N VAL A 131 -11.65 2.43 -26.25
CA VAL A 131 -12.78 2.35 -27.18
C VAL A 131 -14.08 2.61 -26.41
N LYS A 132 -14.55 3.85 -26.45
CA LYS A 132 -15.85 4.24 -25.87
C LYS A 132 -17.06 3.83 -26.73
N VAL A 133 -16.83 3.31 -27.94
CA VAL A 133 -17.89 2.98 -28.90
C VAL A 133 -18.33 1.51 -28.71
N ARG A 134 -19.57 1.32 -28.20
CA ARG A 134 -20.28 0.03 -28.05
C ARG A 134 -19.72 -0.99 -27.04
N GLY A 135 -19.30 -0.55 -25.85
CA GLY A 135 -19.26 -1.42 -24.66
C GLY A 135 -18.33 -2.65 -24.72
N GLN A 136 -17.32 -2.63 -25.60
CA GLN A 136 -16.38 -3.75 -25.75
C GLN A 136 -15.31 -3.80 -24.65
N ILE A 137 -14.98 -2.66 -24.05
CA ILE A 137 -13.99 -2.57 -22.96
C ILE A 137 -14.75 -2.19 -21.68
N GLN A 138 -14.60 -3.02 -20.65
CA GLN A 138 -15.30 -2.90 -19.37
C GLN A 138 -14.33 -2.81 -18.19
N CYS A 139 -13.07 -3.21 -18.39
CA CYS A 139 -12.06 -3.26 -17.34
C CYS A 139 -10.64 -3.20 -17.93
N SER A 140 -9.66 -2.92 -17.07
CA SER A 140 -8.23 -3.16 -17.33
C SER A 140 -7.71 -4.26 -16.37
N PRO A 141 -6.87 -5.20 -16.85
CA PRO A 141 -6.24 -6.21 -16.00
C PRO A 141 -5.29 -5.62 -14.94
N MET A 142 -4.84 -4.37 -15.10
CA MET A 142 -4.03 -3.69 -14.09
C MET A 142 -4.82 -3.34 -12.83
N ASN A 143 -6.12 -3.07 -12.96
CA ASN A 143 -6.96 -2.65 -11.84
C ASN A 143 -7.84 -3.78 -11.31
N TYR A 144 -8.13 -4.80 -12.13
CA TYR A 144 -9.05 -5.88 -11.76
C TYR A 144 -8.49 -7.25 -12.15
N ALA A 145 -8.29 -8.11 -11.14
CA ALA A 145 -7.84 -9.50 -11.35
C ALA A 145 -8.82 -10.34 -12.18
N CYS A 146 -10.12 -9.99 -12.17
CA CYS A 146 -11.17 -10.62 -12.97
C CYS A 146 -11.39 -9.96 -14.33
N CYS A 147 -10.35 -9.33 -14.90
CA CYS A 147 -10.41 -8.75 -16.24
C CYS A 147 -9.63 -9.60 -17.24
N VAL A 148 -10.31 -10.10 -18.28
CA VAL A 148 -9.69 -10.89 -19.34
C VAL A 148 -10.04 -10.26 -20.68
N ASN A 149 -9.02 -9.97 -21.48
CA ASN A 149 -9.18 -9.32 -22.79
C ASN A 149 -10.05 -8.06 -22.74
N CYS A 150 -9.85 -7.23 -21.71
CA CYS A 150 -10.58 -5.97 -21.50
C CYS A 150 -12.07 -6.14 -21.15
N THR A 151 -12.53 -7.35 -20.85
CA THR A 151 -13.91 -7.67 -20.47
C THR A 151 -13.97 -8.40 -19.14
N VAL A 152 -15.10 -8.34 -18.44
CA VAL A 152 -15.25 -9.05 -17.16
C VAL A 152 -15.20 -10.56 -17.41
N ALA A 153 -14.36 -11.24 -16.63
CA ALA A 153 -14.18 -12.68 -16.73
C ALA A 153 -15.45 -13.43 -16.31
N PRO A 154 -15.73 -14.61 -16.91
CA PRO A 154 -16.89 -15.41 -16.53
C PRO A 154 -16.78 -15.93 -15.09
N PRO A 155 -17.92 -16.25 -14.45
CA PRO A 155 -17.92 -16.91 -13.15
C PRO A 155 -17.06 -18.18 -13.16
N GLY A 156 -16.26 -18.36 -12.12
CA GLY A 156 -15.33 -19.49 -11.99
C GLY A 156 -13.99 -19.31 -12.68
N TYR A 157 -13.74 -18.19 -13.37
CA TYR A 157 -12.39 -17.89 -13.88
C TYR A 157 -11.40 -17.71 -12.72
N GLN A 158 -10.29 -18.45 -12.73
CA GLN A 158 -9.25 -18.33 -11.70
C GLN A 158 -8.49 -17.01 -11.90
N CYS A 159 -8.63 -16.08 -10.95
CA CYS A 159 -8.04 -14.74 -11.03
C CYS A 159 -6.77 -14.56 -10.20
N LEU A 160 -6.60 -15.36 -9.14
CA LEU A 160 -5.37 -15.43 -8.37
C LEU A 160 -5.00 -16.89 -8.16
N ASP A 161 -3.75 -17.22 -8.45
CA ASP A 161 -3.22 -18.54 -8.13
C ASP A 161 -2.94 -18.65 -6.63
N GLN A 162 -2.78 -19.88 -6.16
CA GLN A 162 -2.28 -20.13 -4.82
C GLN A 162 -0.81 -19.71 -4.78
N PHE A 163 -0.48 -18.68 -4.00
CA PHE A 163 0.92 -18.38 -3.69
C PHE A 163 1.43 -19.47 -2.74
N ASP A 164 2.41 -20.24 -3.22
CA ASP A 164 2.93 -21.43 -2.56
C ASP A 164 4.01 -21.04 -1.53
N ASP A 165 3.62 -20.25 -0.52
CA ASP A 165 4.50 -19.89 0.60
C ASP A 165 4.05 -20.45 1.95
N ASN A 166 2.86 -21.07 2.03
CA ASN A 166 2.33 -21.68 3.26
C ASN A 166 2.19 -20.69 4.46
N PHE A 167 2.39 -19.39 4.25
CA PHE A 167 2.36 -18.36 5.29
C PHE A 167 1.05 -17.56 5.27
N ASP A 168 0.50 -17.31 4.09
CA ASP A 168 -0.65 -16.42 3.93
C ASP A 168 -2.01 -17.12 4.12
N CYS A 169 -2.05 -18.46 4.21
CA CYS A 169 -3.26 -19.28 4.31
C CYS A 169 -4.32 -18.95 3.22
N LYS A 170 -3.88 -18.46 2.05
CA LYS A 170 -4.74 -18.08 0.92
C LYS A 170 -4.76 -19.19 -0.13
N GLY A 171 -5.97 -19.64 -0.48
CA GLY A 171 -6.19 -20.55 -1.61
C GLY A 171 -6.37 -19.80 -2.93
N LYS A 172 -6.59 -20.56 -4.00
CA LYS A 172 -6.94 -20.02 -5.33
C LYS A 172 -8.20 -19.18 -5.25
N SER A 173 -8.19 -18.02 -5.91
CA SER A 173 -9.35 -17.14 -6.01
C SER A 173 -10.00 -17.21 -7.39
N HIS A 174 -11.32 -17.16 -7.41
CA HIS A 174 -12.11 -17.25 -8.63
C HIS A 174 -13.13 -16.12 -8.72
N CYS A 175 -13.44 -15.67 -9.93
CA CYS A 175 -14.41 -14.63 -10.20
C CYS A 175 -15.83 -15.10 -9.87
N LYS A 176 -16.59 -14.29 -9.13
CA LYS A 176 -17.91 -14.68 -8.60
C LYS A 176 -19.08 -14.26 -9.50
N TYR A 177 -18.98 -13.10 -10.14
CA TYR A 177 -20.04 -12.53 -10.98
C TYR A 177 -19.40 -11.86 -12.22
N PRO A 178 -20.14 -11.78 -13.35
CA PRO A 178 -19.83 -10.83 -14.42
C PRO A 178 -20.11 -9.38 -13.98
#